data_AF-A0A850BVJ1-F1
#
_entry.id   AF-A0A850BVJ1-F1
#
_cell.length_a   1.000
_cell.length_b   1.000
_cell.length_c   1.000
_cell.angle_alpha   90.00
_cell.angle_beta   90.00
_cell.angle_gamma   90.00
#
_symmetry.space_group_name_H-M   'P 1'
#
loop_
_entity.id
_entity.type
_entity.pdbx_description
1 polymer ?
#
loop_
_entity_poly.entity_id
_entity_poly.type
_entity_poly.pdbx_seq_one_letter_code
_entity_poly.pdbx_strand_id
1 'polypeptide(L)'
;MKPARTGALSGCVIWFIVFCVLSSCLIPAAMMIGGFSSVTRFAMQTVGPLVCPEGTTVESRSYATTTTDEFGNPQPSTAFVLQCVDANGVVIKEDPVLYAFIWIGIVSIIGLILAAILAFVFAAPAGVLIARLTNRKQKGMMAENIEPR
;
A
#
# COMPACT_ATOMS: atom_id res chain seq x y z
N MET A 1 18.70 -16.44 34.09
CA MET A 1 17.55 -16.08 33.22
C MET A 1 17.98 -15.06 32.16
N LYS A 2 18.57 -15.46 31.03
CA LYS A 2 19.02 -14.54 29.96
C LYS A 2 18.86 -14.99 28.48
N PRO A 3 18.64 -16.27 28.11
CA PRO A 3 18.65 -16.64 26.68
C PRO A 3 17.37 -16.25 25.92
N ALA A 4 16.21 -16.19 26.58
CA ALA A 4 14.93 -15.87 25.93
C ALA A 4 14.84 -14.41 25.44
N ARG A 5 15.43 -13.45 26.18
CA ARG A 5 15.42 -12.03 25.79
C ARG A 5 16.23 -11.77 24.51
N THR A 6 17.36 -12.45 24.34
CA THR A 6 18.22 -12.27 23.15
C THR A 6 17.57 -12.87 21.90
N GLY A 7 16.87 -14.01 22.02
CA GLY A 7 16.12 -14.62 20.93
C GLY A 7 14.92 -13.78 20.47
N ALA A 8 14.17 -13.21 21.42
CA ALA A 8 13.03 -12.33 21.11
C ALA A 8 13.47 -11.02 20.43
N LEU A 9 14.59 -10.42 20.87
CA LEU A 9 15.13 -9.21 20.24
C LEU A 9 15.56 -9.48 18.80
N SER A 10 16.23 -10.62 18.55
CA SER A 10 16.65 -11.02 17.21
C SER A 10 15.47 -11.31 16.28
N GLY A 11 14.41 -11.95 16.77
CA GLY A 11 13.19 -12.21 16.00
C GLY A 11 12.46 -10.93 15.59
N CYS A 12 12.40 -9.95 16.50
CA CYS A 12 11.75 -8.66 16.22
C CYS A 12 12.51 -7.85 15.16
N VAL A 13 13.85 -7.89 15.17
CA VAL A 13 14.69 -7.25 14.15
C VAL A 13 14.51 -7.91 12.79
N ILE A 14 14.50 -9.25 12.73
CA ILE A 14 14.29 -9.99 11.48
C ILE A 14 12.89 -9.71 10.92
N TRP A 15 11.87 -9.72 11.77
CA TRP A 15 10.51 -9.36 11.36
C TRP A 15 10.44 -7.96 10.76
N PHE A 16 11.07 -6.96 11.41
CA PHE A 16 11.08 -5.59 10.91
C PHE A 16 11.77 -5.47 9.55
N ILE A 17 12.89 -6.18 9.35
CA ILE A 17 13.59 -6.21 8.06
C ILE A 17 12.71 -6.84 6.97
N VAL A 18 12.10 -7.99 7.24
CA VAL A 18 11.19 -8.67 6.29
C VAL A 18 9.98 -7.78 5.99
N PHE A 19 9.43 -7.10 6.99
CA PHE A 19 8.34 -6.15 6.83
C PHE A 19 8.72 -4.98 5.91
N CYS A 20 9.89 -4.34 6.12
CA CYS A 20 10.35 -3.25 5.26
C CYS A 20 10.52 -3.70 3.79
N VAL A 21 11.07 -4.89 3.56
CA VAL A 21 11.26 -5.45 2.21
C VAL A 21 9.93 -5.79 1.54
N LEU A 22 8.97 -6.37 2.28
CA LEU A 22 7.64 -6.66 1.73
C LEU A 22 6.85 -5.36 1.50
N SER A 23 6.94 -4.41 2.41
CA SER A 23 6.27 -3.11 2.34
C SER A 23 6.74 -2.29 1.14
N SER A 24 8.03 -2.34 0.78
CA SER A 24 8.54 -1.60 -0.38
C SER A 24 7.95 -2.11 -1.71
N CYS A 25 7.50 -3.36 -1.76
CA CYS A 25 6.80 -3.94 -2.92
C CYS A 25 5.28 -3.76 -2.83
N LEU A 26 4.70 -3.95 -1.65
CA LEU A 26 3.25 -3.93 -1.45
C LEU A 26 2.67 -2.50 -1.47
N ILE A 27 3.39 -1.48 -1.00
CA ILE A 27 2.90 -0.09 -1.06
C ILE A 27 2.72 0.38 -2.52
N PRO A 28 3.72 0.29 -3.43
CA PRO A 28 3.52 0.70 -4.82
C PRO A 28 2.42 -0.08 -5.53
N ALA A 29 2.33 -1.39 -5.27
CA ALA A 29 1.26 -2.23 -5.82
C ALA A 29 -0.12 -1.78 -5.31
N ALA A 30 -0.24 -1.51 -4.00
CA ALA A 30 -1.48 -1.01 -3.40
C ALA A 30 -1.86 0.37 -3.94
N MET A 31 -0.88 1.26 -4.17
CA MET A 31 -1.13 2.57 -4.79
C MET A 31 -1.62 2.45 -6.23
N MET A 32 -1.04 1.56 -7.04
CA MET A 32 -1.55 1.27 -8.39
C MET A 32 -2.99 0.74 -8.34
N ILE A 33 -3.25 -0.28 -7.51
CA ILE A 33 -4.57 -0.88 -7.38
C ILE A 33 -5.60 0.16 -6.89
N GLY A 34 -5.22 0.98 -5.90
CA GLY A 34 -6.02 2.08 -5.39
C GLY A 34 -6.33 3.12 -6.47
N GLY A 35 -5.34 3.48 -7.29
CA GLY A 35 -5.50 4.40 -8.41
C GLY A 35 -6.50 3.88 -9.43
N PHE A 36 -6.34 2.64 -9.91
CA PHE A 36 -7.26 2.04 -10.88
C PHE A 36 -8.67 1.82 -10.32
N SER A 37 -8.79 1.45 -9.05
CA SER A 37 -10.10 1.21 -8.43
C SER A 37 -10.81 2.50 -8.00
N SER A 38 -10.11 3.63 -7.89
CA SER A 38 -10.69 4.90 -7.47
C SER A 38 -11.80 5.40 -8.41
N VAL A 39 -11.70 5.12 -9.72
CA VAL A 39 -12.72 5.53 -10.71
C VAL A 39 -14.00 4.70 -10.66
N THR A 40 -14.06 3.67 -9.82
CA THR A 40 -15.24 2.81 -9.69
C THR A 40 -16.29 3.41 -8.77
N ARG A 41 -17.57 3.16 -9.06
CA ARG A 41 -18.69 3.58 -8.18
C ARG A 41 -18.56 3.01 -6.76
N PHE A 42 -17.93 1.84 -6.61
CA PHE A 42 -17.68 1.22 -5.30
C PHE A 42 -16.76 2.07 -4.41
N ALA A 43 -15.65 2.57 -4.97
CA ALA A 43 -14.74 3.46 -4.24
C ALA A 43 -15.47 4.75 -3.80
N MET A 44 -16.23 5.35 -4.72
CA MET A 44 -17.02 6.55 -4.43
C MET A 44 -18.09 6.32 -3.36
N GLN A 45 -18.80 5.20 -3.39
CA GLN A 45 -19.81 4.87 -2.38
C GLN A 45 -19.19 4.56 -1.01
N THR A 46 -18.00 3.94 -1.00
CA THR A 46 -17.32 3.59 0.26
C THR A 46 -16.76 4.83 0.95
N VAL A 47 -16.20 5.77 0.18
CA VAL A 47 -15.58 7.00 0.70
C VAL A 47 -16.60 8.14 0.83
N GLY A 48 -17.71 8.07 0.09
CA GLY A 48 -18.74 9.09 0.05
C GLY A 48 -19.30 9.51 1.41
N PRO A 49 -19.61 8.61 2.34
CA PRO A 49 -20.02 8.98 3.71
C PRO A 49 -18.98 9.79 4.49
N LEU A 50 -17.69 9.69 4.13
CA LEU A 50 -16.61 10.43 4.76
C LEU A 50 -16.42 11.84 4.16
N VAL A 51 -16.86 12.04 2.91
CA VAL A 51 -16.66 13.27 2.14
C VAL A 51 -17.93 14.13 2.11
N CYS A 52 -19.09 13.47 2.05
CA CYS A 52 -20.39 14.11 1.94
C CYS A 52 -20.98 14.43 3.32
N PRO A 53 -21.64 15.59 3.48
CA PRO A 53 -22.32 15.95 4.72
C PRO A 53 -23.53 15.03 4.97
N GLU A 54 -23.94 14.91 6.24
CA GLU A 54 -25.11 14.10 6.61
C GLU A 54 -26.38 14.58 5.89
N GLY A 55 -27.24 13.62 5.52
CA GLY A 55 -28.47 13.89 4.78
C GLY A 55 -28.31 13.98 3.25
N THR A 56 -27.09 13.82 2.72
CA THR A 56 -26.85 13.82 1.27
C THR A 56 -26.58 12.42 0.71
N THR A 57 -26.90 12.22 -0.57
CA THR A 57 -26.64 10.99 -1.32
C THR A 57 -25.42 11.17 -2.23
N VAL A 58 -24.64 10.10 -2.37
CA VAL A 58 -23.41 10.10 -3.17
C VAL A 58 -23.75 9.71 -4.59
N GLU A 59 -23.48 10.60 -5.55
CA GLU A 59 -23.67 10.36 -6.98
C GLU A 59 -22.33 10.46 -7.72
N SER A 60 -22.13 9.55 -8.68
CA SER A 60 -20.96 9.56 -9.57
C SER A 60 -21.34 10.21 -10.88
N ARG A 61 -20.75 11.37 -11.23
CA ARG A 61 -20.96 12.01 -12.52
C ARG A 61 -19.70 12.00 -13.36
N SER A 62 -19.84 11.59 -14.62
CA SER A 62 -18.77 11.66 -15.61
C SER A 62 -19.06 12.80 -16.60
N TYR A 63 -18.02 13.53 -16.97
CA TYR A 63 -18.10 14.59 -17.97
C TYR A 63 -17.03 14.39 -19.03
N ALA A 64 -17.37 14.67 -20.28
CA ALA A 64 -16.41 14.71 -21.37
C ALA A 64 -15.52 15.94 -21.20
N THR A 65 -14.21 15.72 -21.18
CA THR A 65 -13.19 16.78 -21.16
C THR A 65 -12.20 16.55 -22.30
N THR A 66 -11.40 17.55 -22.62
CA THR A 66 -10.27 17.41 -23.54
C THR A 66 -8.97 17.45 -22.75
N THR A 67 -8.07 16.51 -23.02
CA THR A 67 -6.68 16.54 -22.54
C THR A 67 -5.77 16.83 -23.72
N THR A 68 -4.62 17.46 -23.50
CA THR A 68 -3.62 17.67 -24.57
C THR A 68 -2.63 16.52 -24.60
N ASP A 69 -2.31 16.02 -25.80
CA ASP A 69 -1.20 15.08 -26.00
C ASP A 69 0.16 15.80 -25.97
N GLU A 70 1.25 15.03 -26.09
CA GLU A 70 2.63 15.56 -26.10
C GLU A 70 2.94 16.50 -27.27
N PHE A 71 2.07 16.53 -28.29
CA PHE A 71 2.17 17.38 -29.47
C PHE A 71 1.19 18.57 -29.41
N GLY A 72 0.47 18.74 -28.30
CA GLY A 72 -0.50 19.81 -28.09
C GLY A 72 -1.86 19.59 -28.77
N ASN A 73 -2.14 18.39 -29.29
CA ASN A 73 -3.44 18.09 -29.89
C ASN A 73 -4.47 17.74 -28.81
N PRO A 74 -5.71 18.23 -28.93
CA PRO A 74 -6.79 17.88 -28.02
C PRO A 74 -7.25 16.43 -28.26
N GLN A 75 -7.18 15.63 -27.21
CA GLN A 75 -7.69 14.26 -27.15
C GLN A 75 -8.93 14.21 -26.24
N PRO A 76 -9.99 13.48 -26.61
CA PRO A 76 -11.13 13.28 -25.75
C PRO A 76 -10.74 12.48 -24.50
N SER A 77 -11.19 12.94 -23.34
CA SER A 77 -10.94 12.34 -22.03
C SER A 77 -12.24 12.36 -21.19
N THR A 78 -12.31 11.50 -20.18
CA THR A 78 -13.45 11.40 -19.28
C THR A 78 -13.01 11.73 -17.85
N ALA A 79 -13.62 12.74 -17.25
CA ALA A 79 -13.39 13.08 -15.86
C ALA A 79 -14.50 12.47 -14.99
N PHE A 80 -14.13 11.88 -13.85
CA PHE A 80 -15.05 11.31 -12.86
C PHE A 80 -15.06 12.20 -11.61
N VAL A 81 -16.23 12.67 -11.20
CA VAL A 81 -16.41 13.54 -10.04
C VAL A 81 -17.42 12.91 -9.08
N LEU A 82 -17.09 12.96 -7.78
CA LEU A 82 -18.02 12.60 -6.72
C LEU A 82 -18.88 13.82 -6.38
N GLN A 83 -20.20 13.66 -6.47
CA GLN A 83 -21.16 14.70 -6.14
C GLN A 83 -22.00 14.27 -4.93
N CYS A 84 -22.17 15.18 -3.98
CA CYS A 84 -23.06 15.01 -2.82
C CYS A 84 -24.35 15.76 -3.11
N VAL A 85 -25.45 15.03 -3.24
CA VAL A 85 -26.75 15.54 -3.67
C VAL A 85 -27.73 15.53 -2.50
N ASP A 86 -28.45 16.63 -2.31
CA ASP A 86 -29.50 16.72 -1.28
C ASP A 86 -30.75 15.90 -1.64
N ALA A 87 -31.68 15.74 -0.70
CA ALA A 87 -33.01 15.18 -0.95
C ALA A 87 -33.79 15.87 -2.09
N ASN A 88 -33.46 17.13 -2.38
CA ASN A 88 -34.04 17.93 -3.45
C ASN A 88 -33.36 17.75 -4.81
N GLY A 89 -32.33 16.90 -4.93
CA GLY A 89 -31.57 16.72 -6.17
C GLY A 89 -30.53 17.82 -6.43
N VAL A 90 -30.26 18.69 -5.46
CA VAL A 90 -29.31 19.80 -5.59
C VAL A 90 -27.92 19.33 -5.16
N VAL A 91 -26.90 19.62 -5.98
CA VAL A 91 -25.51 19.33 -5.66
C VAL A 91 -25.03 20.32 -4.59
N ILE A 92 -24.79 19.83 -3.39
CA ILE A 92 -24.29 20.63 -2.25
C ILE A 92 -22.77 20.70 -2.26
N LYS A 93 -22.11 19.63 -2.73
CA LYS A 93 -20.65 19.52 -2.73
C LYS A 93 -20.17 18.66 -3.89
N GLU A 94 -19.09 19.09 -4.52
CA GLU A 94 -18.37 18.33 -5.54
C GLU A 94 -16.95 18.07 -5.07
N ASP A 95 -16.48 16.84 -5.24
CA ASP A 95 -15.11 16.47 -4.92
C ASP A 95 -14.49 15.64 -6.07
N PRO A 96 -13.63 16.25 -6.88
CA PRO A 96 -13.03 15.57 -8.03
C PRO A 96 -11.81 14.72 -7.67
N VAL A 97 -11.18 14.93 -6.50
CA VAL A 97 -9.81 14.43 -6.25
C VAL A 97 -9.62 13.86 -4.84
N LEU A 98 -10.21 14.46 -3.81
CA LEU A 98 -9.94 14.08 -2.42
C LEU A 98 -10.41 12.65 -2.13
N TYR A 99 -11.56 12.26 -2.68
CA TYR A 99 -12.11 10.91 -2.49
C TYR A 99 -11.15 9.83 -3.03
N ALA A 100 -10.46 10.10 -4.14
CA ALA A 100 -9.50 9.18 -4.74
C ALA A 100 -8.26 9.02 -3.85
N PHE A 101 -7.76 10.11 -3.26
CA PHE A 101 -6.65 10.04 -2.30
C PHE A 101 -7.02 9.29 -1.02
N ILE A 102 -8.22 9.52 -0.48
CA ILE A 102 -8.71 8.79 0.69
C ILE A 102 -8.81 7.29 0.37
N TRP A 103 -9.34 6.94 -0.81
CA TRP A 103 -9.43 5.55 -1.26
C TRP A 103 -8.05 4.88 -1.40
N ILE A 104 -7.11 5.54 -2.08
CA ILE A 104 -5.73 5.07 -2.23
C ILE A 104 -5.08 4.88 -0.85
N GLY A 105 -5.33 5.81 0.08
CA GLY A 105 -4.86 5.70 1.47
C GLY A 105 -5.40 4.45 2.16
N ILE A 106 -6.71 4.19 2.06
CA ILE A 106 -7.35 2.99 2.65
C ILE A 106 -6.74 1.71 2.08
N VAL A 107 -6.62 1.60 0.75
CA VAL A 107 -6.03 0.42 0.10
C VAL A 107 -4.56 0.24 0.50
N SER A 108 -3.82 1.34 0.63
CA SER A 108 -2.42 1.33 1.08
C SER A 108 -2.27 0.83 2.52
N ILE A 109 -3.16 1.26 3.42
CA ILE A 109 -3.19 0.79 4.81
C ILE A 109 -3.50 -0.72 4.87
N ILE A 110 -4.46 -1.19 4.08
CA ILE A 110 -4.78 -2.63 3.97
C ILE A 110 -3.55 -3.40 3.48
N GLY A 111 -2.84 -2.87 2.47
CA GLY A 111 -1.58 -3.44 1.98
C GLY A 111 -0.49 -3.54 3.05
N LEU A 112 -0.35 -2.53 3.90
CA LEU A 112 0.58 -2.53 5.03
C LEU A 112 0.22 -3.57 6.09
N ILE A 113 -1.07 -3.71 6.41
CA ILE A 113 -1.55 -4.72 7.36
C ILE A 113 -1.24 -6.12 6.81
N LEU A 114 -1.50 -6.37 5.53
CA LEU A 114 -1.14 -7.63 4.87
C LEU A 114 0.37 -7.86 4.89
N ALA A 115 1.18 -6.83 4.63
CA ALA A 115 2.63 -6.91 4.70
C ALA A 115 3.10 -7.31 6.12
N ALA A 116 2.51 -6.74 7.17
CA ALA A 116 2.83 -7.05 8.56
C ALA A 116 2.51 -8.52 8.92
N ILE A 117 1.35 -9.01 8.47
CA ILE A 117 0.93 -10.41 8.67
C ILE A 117 1.86 -11.36 7.92
N LEU A 118 2.13 -11.09 6.64
CA LEU A 118 3.05 -11.89 5.83
C LEU A 118 4.47 -11.90 6.40
N ALA A 119 4.96 -10.75 6.87
CA ALA A 119 6.25 -10.66 7.54
C ALA A 119 6.31 -11.55 8.79
N PHE A 120 5.21 -11.69 9.53
CA PHE A 120 5.15 -12.57 10.69
C PHE A 120 5.31 -14.04 10.30
N VAL A 121 4.66 -14.46 9.21
CA VAL A 121 4.76 -15.83 8.67
C VAL A 121 6.16 -16.10 8.11
N PHE A 122 6.75 -15.14 7.40
CA PHE A 122 8.06 -15.30 6.76
C PHE A 122 9.26 -15.05 7.69
N ALA A 123 9.06 -14.48 8.88
CA ALA A 123 10.15 -14.22 9.82
C ALA A 123 10.85 -15.51 10.28
N ALA A 124 10.11 -16.61 10.46
CA ALA A 124 10.67 -17.90 10.85
C ALA A 124 11.59 -18.51 9.77
N PRO A 125 11.16 -18.72 8.50
CA PRO A 125 12.04 -19.23 7.46
C PRO A 125 13.19 -18.27 7.12
N ALA A 126 12.97 -16.95 7.17
CA ALA A 126 14.03 -15.96 6.97
C ALA A 126 15.11 -16.07 8.05
N GLY A 127 14.74 -16.23 9.32
CA GLY A 127 15.68 -16.42 10.41
C GLY A 127 16.54 -17.68 10.26
N VAL A 128 15.95 -18.79 9.80
CA VAL A 128 16.69 -20.03 9.52
C VAL A 128 17.69 -19.86 8.38
N LEU A 129 17.30 -19.17 7.30
CA LEU A 129 18.19 -18.86 6.17
C LEU A 129 19.37 -17.98 6.59
N ILE A 130 19.12 -16.92 7.35
CA ILE A 130 20.17 -16.02 7.86
C ILE A 130 21.14 -16.79 8.76
N ALA A 131 20.63 -17.61 9.69
CA ALA A 131 21.46 -18.43 10.57
C ALA A 131 22.33 -19.44 9.80
N ARG A 132 21.80 -20.03 8.71
CA ARG A 132 22.57 -20.93 7.83
C ARG A 132 23.67 -20.20 7.06
N LEU A 133 23.39 -19.00 6.55
CA LEU A 133 24.37 -18.19 5.82
C LEU A 133 25.51 -17.71 6.74
N THR A 134 25.19 -17.25 7.94
CA THR A 134 26.19 -16.84 8.93
C THR A 134 27.09 -18.01 9.33
N ASN A 135 26.52 -19.19 9.59
CA ASN A 135 27.31 -20.40 9.88
C ASN A 135 28.23 -20.81 8.71
N ARG A 136 27.80 -20.65 7.46
CA ARG A 136 28.65 -20.91 6.29
C ARG A 136 29.81 -19.92 6.18
N LYS A 137 29.54 -18.62 6.37
CA LYS A 137 30.60 -17.58 6.37
C LYS A 137 31.63 -17.80 7.46
N GLN A 138 31.17 -18.15 8.67
CA GLN A 138 32.06 -18.37 9.81
C GLN A 138 32.94 -19.60 9.60
N LYS A 139 32.42 -20.67 8.99
CA LYS A 139 33.22 -21.85 8.59
C LYS A 139 34.22 -21.53 7.48
N GLY A 140 33.84 -20.70 6.50
CA GLY A 140 34.75 -20.25 5.43
C GLY A 140 35.92 -19.42 5.96
N MET A 141 35.66 -18.45 6.85
CA MET A 141 36.72 -17.67 7.52
C MET A 141 37.65 -18.53 8.39
N MET A 142 37.13 -19.56 9.04
CA MET A 142 37.97 -20.49 9.81
C MET A 142 38.87 -21.32 8.89
N ALA A 143 38.39 -21.74 7.71
CA ALA A 143 39.19 -22.51 6.76
C ALA A 143 40.32 -21.69 6.13
N GLU A 144 40.06 -20.42 5.79
CA GLU A 144 41.06 -19.51 5.20
C GLU A 144 42.19 -19.13 6.18
N ASN A 145 41.93 -19.20 7.49
CA ASN A 145 42.92 -18.89 8.53
C ASN A 145 43.73 -20.12 9.01
N ILE A 146 43.52 -21.30 8.40
CA ILE A 146 44.24 -22.55 8.73
C ILE A 146 45.25 -22.92 7.63
N GLU A 147 45.21 -22.32 6.43
CA GLU A 147 46.29 -22.48 5.45
C GLU A 147 47.55 -21.72 5.91
N PRO A 148 48.67 -22.41 6.23
CA PRO A 148 49.94 -21.74 6.46
C PRO A 148 50.50 -21.27 5.11
N ARG A 149 50.97 -20.01 5.07
CA ARG A 149 51.80 -19.49 3.97
C ARG A 149 53.13 -20.22 3.86
#